data_AF-A0A953UQE3-F1
#
_entry.id   AF-A0A953UQE3-F1
#
_cell.length_a   1.000
_cell.length_b   1.000
_cell.length_c   1.000
_cell.angle_alpha   90.00
_cell.angle_beta   90.00
_cell.angle_gamma   90.00
#
_symmetry.space_group_name_H-M   'P 1'
#
loop_
_entity.id
_entity.type
_entity.pdbx_description
1 polymer ?
#
loop_
_entity_poly.entity_id
_entity_poly.type
_entity_poly.pdbx_seq_one_letter_code
_entity_poly.pdbx_strand_id
1 'polypeptide(L)'
;MDERSNGTGPKAYLRALRREVIEGQNGLTHIVYFESAELHPHDLFAFGREALLSFVAKRYLSAIVMASALVERILNMDGRMRPGHPGRRYLTARELRTAQNRGLPVNQLLEQTDDLRRDDSVRFLVLRNQLAHGNLQGLVEFQGGGPTDYFETARIAALEHVMKTQRFEAEWYSTAPDVQEGRISHGRWPDP
;
A
#
# COMPACT_ATOMS: atom_id res chain seq x y z
N MET A 1 26.11 -37.19 -7.74
CA MET A 1 25.84 -35.75 -7.98
C MET A 1 24.38 -35.56 -7.63
N ASP A 2 24.10 -35.15 -6.39
CA ASP A 2 22.74 -34.87 -5.90
C ASP A 2 22.58 -33.37 -5.70
N GLU A 3 21.79 -32.74 -6.56
CA GLU A 3 21.29 -31.38 -6.38
C GLU A 3 20.24 -31.38 -5.25
N ARG A 4 20.65 -30.95 -4.05
CA ARG A 4 19.70 -30.53 -3.02
C ARG A 4 19.22 -29.13 -3.34
N SER A 5 18.03 -29.03 -3.93
CA SER A 5 17.30 -27.77 -4.05
C SER A 5 16.95 -27.26 -2.64
N ASN A 6 17.78 -26.36 -2.11
CA ASN A 6 17.41 -25.53 -0.96
C ASN A 6 16.27 -24.62 -1.40
N GLY A 7 15.04 -25.01 -1.08
CA GLY A 7 13.83 -24.30 -1.47
C GLY A 7 13.79 -22.88 -0.92
N THR A 8 14.20 -21.90 -1.74
CA THR A 8 13.90 -20.48 -1.64
C THR A 8 12.43 -20.22 -2.02
N GLY A 9 11.53 -20.95 -1.36
CA GLY A 9 10.09 -20.81 -1.52
C GLY A 9 9.50 -19.92 -0.42
N PRO A 10 8.35 -19.26 -0.67
CA PRO A 10 7.63 -18.45 0.31
C PRO A 10 7.44 -19.15 1.67
N LYS A 11 7.26 -20.48 1.65
CA LYS A 11 7.04 -21.31 2.84
C LYS A 11 8.27 -21.46 3.76
N ALA A 12 9.49 -21.45 3.23
CA ALA A 12 10.72 -21.57 4.04
C ALA A 12 11.05 -20.25 4.76
N TYR A 13 10.83 -19.13 4.06
CA TYR A 13 11.00 -17.78 4.58
C TYR A 13 9.97 -17.44 5.67
N LEU A 14 8.72 -17.87 5.50
CA LEU A 14 7.65 -17.72 6.52
C LEU A 14 7.97 -18.45 7.84
N ARG A 15 8.78 -19.52 7.84
CA ARG A 15 9.19 -20.22 9.07
C ARG A 15 10.32 -19.51 9.82
N ALA A 16 11.23 -18.85 9.10
CA ALA A 16 12.31 -18.07 9.70
C ALA A 16 11.78 -16.77 10.34
N LEU A 17 10.91 -16.04 9.62
CA LEU A 17 10.25 -14.82 10.09
C LEU A 17 9.36 -15.06 11.33
N ARG A 18 8.76 -16.26 11.45
CA ARG A 18 7.93 -16.60 12.61
C ARG A 18 8.72 -16.61 13.92
N ARG A 19 10.05 -16.76 13.90
CA ARG A 19 10.87 -16.70 15.13
C ARG A 19 11.21 -15.28 15.52
N GLU A 20 11.66 -14.44 14.58
CA GLU A 20 12.03 -13.05 14.88
C GLU A 20 10.83 -12.16 15.26
N VAL A 21 9.64 -12.42 14.68
CA VAL A 21 8.42 -11.64 14.94
C VAL A 21 7.77 -11.99 16.30
N ILE A 22 8.06 -13.16 16.88
CA ILE A 22 7.50 -13.58 18.18
C ILE A 22 8.29 -12.98 19.36
N GLU A 23 9.57 -12.61 19.17
CA GLU A 23 10.45 -12.20 20.27
C GLU A 23 10.57 -10.67 20.44
N GLY A 24 10.10 -9.86 19.48
CA GLY A 24 10.13 -8.39 19.55
C GLY A 24 8.80 -7.77 20.00
N GLN A 25 8.52 -7.78 21.30
CA GLN A 25 7.44 -6.97 21.88
C GLN A 25 7.78 -5.48 21.71
N ASN A 26 7.15 -4.79 20.75
CA ASN A 26 6.75 -3.37 20.75
C ASN A 26 6.25 -2.95 19.34
N GLY A 27 4.94 -2.75 19.18
CA GLY A 27 4.25 -2.62 17.88
C GLY A 27 4.27 -1.24 17.21
N LEU A 28 4.89 -0.23 17.81
CA LEU A 28 4.84 1.17 17.34
C LEU A 28 6.17 1.76 16.89
N THR A 29 7.32 1.12 17.16
CA THR A 29 8.64 1.77 16.99
C THR A 29 9.23 1.73 15.58
N HIS A 30 8.45 1.35 14.57
CA HIS A 30 8.86 1.50 13.17
C HIS A 30 7.68 2.00 12.33
N ILE A 31 7.39 3.30 12.46
CA ILE A 31 6.84 4.06 11.35
C ILE A 31 7.99 4.15 10.35
N VAL A 32 7.99 3.26 9.37
CA VAL A 32 8.93 3.35 8.26
C VAL A 32 8.51 4.57 7.46
N TYR A 33 9.15 5.70 7.71
CA TYR A 33 9.13 6.85 6.82
C TYR A 33 9.84 6.42 5.54
N PHE A 34 9.11 5.84 4.60
CA PHE A 34 9.48 6.07 3.22
C PHE A 34 9.05 7.50 2.93
N GLU A 35 10.00 8.44 2.95
CA GLU A 35 9.86 9.63 2.12
C GLU A 35 9.52 9.12 0.73
N SER A 36 8.28 9.34 0.30
CA SER A 36 7.67 8.73 -0.88
C SER A 36 8.30 9.21 -2.20
N ALA A 37 9.53 9.72 -2.15
CA ALA A 37 10.18 10.47 -3.19
C ALA A 37 11.61 10.02 -3.51
N GLU A 38 12.37 9.42 -2.59
CA GLU A 38 13.83 9.32 -2.76
C GLU A 38 14.36 7.93 -3.13
N LEU A 39 13.75 6.84 -2.64
CA LEU A 39 14.17 5.48 -2.98
C LEU A 39 12.95 4.55 -3.02
N HIS A 40 12.26 4.53 -4.16
CA HIS A 40 11.20 3.53 -4.36
C HIS A 40 11.84 2.14 -4.49
N PRO A 41 11.36 1.10 -3.80
CA PRO A 41 11.76 -0.26 -4.13
C PRO A 41 11.55 -0.48 -5.63
N HIS A 42 12.59 -1.01 -6.29
CA HIS A 42 12.54 -1.33 -7.73
C HIS A 42 11.40 -2.30 -8.06
N ASP A 43 11.01 -3.13 -7.09
CA ASP A 43 9.87 -4.02 -7.17
C ASP A 43 8.57 -3.31 -6.77
N LEU A 44 7.67 -3.13 -7.73
CA LEU A 44 6.34 -2.58 -7.56
C LEU A 44 5.56 -3.28 -6.43
N PHE A 45 5.62 -4.61 -6.40
CA PHE A 45 4.84 -5.43 -5.48
C PHE A 45 5.39 -5.40 -4.05
N ALA A 46 6.56 -4.80 -3.83
CA ALA A 46 7.13 -4.66 -2.51
C ALA A 46 6.21 -3.87 -1.58
N PHE A 47 5.59 -2.78 -2.06
CA PHE A 47 4.67 -1.99 -1.23
C PHE A 47 3.46 -2.79 -0.76
N GLY A 48 2.85 -3.61 -1.63
CA GLY A 48 1.73 -4.48 -1.26
C GLY A 48 2.13 -5.53 -0.22
N ARG A 49 3.31 -6.14 -0.39
CA ARG A 49 3.85 -7.11 0.58
C ARG A 49 4.18 -6.46 1.93
N GLU A 50 4.85 -5.31 1.92
CA GLU A 50 5.19 -4.57 3.13
C GLU A 50 3.95 -4.07 3.87
N ALA A 51 2.88 -3.71 3.13
CA ALA A 51 1.59 -3.36 3.73
C ALA A 51 1.00 -4.55 4.51
N LEU A 52 0.98 -5.74 3.91
CA LEU A 52 0.49 -6.95 4.56
C LEU A 52 1.37 -7.37 5.74
N LEU A 53 2.69 -7.34 5.59
CA LEU A 53 3.63 -7.63 6.67
C LEU A 53 3.46 -6.67 7.85
N SER A 54 3.31 -5.37 7.55
CA SER A 54 3.03 -4.36 8.57
C SER A 54 1.73 -4.66 9.31
N PHE A 55 0.66 -5.05 8.59
CA PHE A 55 -0.60 -5.44 9.23
C PHE A 55 -0.44 -6.65 10.15
N VAL A 56 0.22 -7.72 9.68
CA VAL A 56 0.47 -8.95 10.48
C VAL A 56 1.33 -8.65 11.71
N ALA A 57 2.31 -7.76 11.58
CA ALA A 57 3.16 -7.29 12.67
C ALA A 57 2.48 -6.24 13.57
N LYS A 58 1.17 -6.00 13.42
CA LYS A 58 0.37 -5.01 14.15
C LYS A 58 0.83 -3.57 13.99
N ARG A 59 1.55 -3.24 12.92
CA ARG A 59 1.98 -1.88 12.54
C ARG A 59 0.92 -1.26 11.63
N TYR A 60 -0.25 -0.95 12.17
CA TYR A 60 -1.43 -0.62 11.38
C TYR A 60 -1.30 0.67 10.55
N LEU A 61 -0.67 1.72 11.09
CA LEU A 61 -0.44 2.96 10.33
C LEU A 61 0.55 2.72 9.18
N SER A 62 1.62 1.97 9.44
CA SER A 62 2.58 1.56 8.39
C SER A 62 1.87 0.77 7.29
N ALA A 63 0.94 -0.12 7.64
CA ALA A 63 0.15 -0.87 6.66
C ALA A 63 -0.65 0.06 5.73
N ILE A 64 -1.31 1.08 6.30
CA ILE A 64 -2.08 2.08 5.53
C ILE A 64 -1.16 2.91 4.62
N VAL A 65 0.00 3.34 5.13
CA VAL A 65 0.98 4.14 4.37
C VAL A 65 1.52 3.34 3.17
N MET A 66 1.97 2.10 3.39
CA MET A 66 2.50 1.25 2.31
C MET A 66 1.44 0.92 1.26
N ALA A 67 0.22 0.60 1.69
CA ALA A 67 -0.90 0.33 0.80
C ALA A 67 -1.24 1.56 -0.06
N SER A 68 -1.25 2.76 0.54
CA SER A 68 -1.46 4.00 -0.21
C SER A 68 -0.33 4.28 -1.20
N ALA A 69 0.92 4.01 -0.82
CA ALA A 69 2.09 4.19 -1.67
C ALA A 69 2.07 3.28 -2.91
N LEU A 70 1.57 2.04 -2.79
CA LEU A 70 1.35 1.15 -3.92
C LEU A 70 0.38 1.77 -4.95
N VAL A 71 -0.76 2.27 -4.50
CA VAL A 71 -1.74 2.92 -5.38
C VAL A 71 -1.13 4.13 -6.07
N GLU A 72 -0.46 5.01 -5.31
CA GLU A 72 0.22 6.19 -5.85
C GLU A 72 1.30 5.81 -6.87
N ARG A 73 2.07 4.74 -6.62
CA ARG A 73 3.09 4.24 -7.54
C ARG A 73 2.46 3.78 -8.86
N ILE A 74 1.37 3.02 -8.81
CA ILE A 74 0.64 2.58 -10.00
C ILE A 74 0.11 3.78 -10.79
N LEU A 75 -0.49 4.77 -10.12
CA LEU A 75 -0.97 6.00 -10.78
C LEU A 75 0.15 6.78 -11.50
N ASN A 76 1.36 6.75 -10.96
CA ASN A 76 2.50 7.44 -11.55
C ASN A 76 3.14 6.68 -12.72
N MET A 77 3.14 5.36 -12.68
CA MET A 77 3.91 4.53 -13.62
C MET A 77 3.08 3.94 -14.76
N ASP A 78 1.79 3.71 -14.54
CA ASP A 78 0.88 3.09 -15.51
C ASP A 78 0.86 3.87 -16.83
N GLY A 79 1.07 3.16 -17.93
CA GLY A 79 1.10 3.71 -19.29
C GLY A 79 -0.13 4.52 -19.67
N ARG A 80 -1.32 4.15 -19.18
CA ARG A 80 -2.59 4.87 -19.42
C ARG A 80 -2.55 6.24 -18.76
N MET A 81 -1.81 6.39 -17.67
CA MET A 81 -1.65 7.66 -16.95
C MET A 81 -0.58 8.56 -17.56
N ARG A 82 0.38 8.06 -18.35
CA ARG A 82 1.50 8.86 -18.88
C ARG A 82 1.12 10.07 -19.76
N PRO A 83 0.13 10.00 -20.67
CA PRO A 83 -0.21 11.13 -21.52
C PRO A 83 -0.69 12.34 -20.69
N GLY A 84 -0.11 13.52 -20.92
CA GLY A 84 -0.65 14.80 -20.44
C GLY A 84 -0.28 15.25 -19.02
N HIS A 85 0.74 14.67 -18.37
CA HIS A 85 1.29 15.26 -17.13
C HIS A 85 2.80 14.95 -16.98
N PRO A 86 3.68 15.95 -17.06
CA PRO A 86 5.13 15.76 -16.99
C PRO A 86 5.68 15.65 -15.56
N GLY A 87 4.86 15.34 -14.55
CA GLY A 87 5.26 15.38 -13.14
C GLY A 87 4.63 14.29 -12.28
N ARG A 88 5.15 14.14 -11.05
CA ARG A 88 4.63 13.20 -10.05
C ARG A 88 3.20 13.56 -9.67
N ARG A 89 2.34 12.55 -9.61
CA ARG A 89 0.95 12.62 -9.17
C ARG A 89 0.88 12.25 -7.70
N TYR A 90 0.24 13.11 -6.92
CA TYR A 90 -0.17 12.78 -5.56
C TYR A 90 -1.52 12.06 -5.60
N LEU A 91 -1.71 11.15 -4.67
CA LEU A 91 -2.98 10.46 -4.49
C LEU A 91 -4.07 11.44 -4.01
N THR A 92 -4.92 11.92 -4.92
CA THR A 92 -6.06 12.83 -4.68
C THR A 92 -7.30 12.33 -5.41
N ALA A 93 -8.50 12.81 -5.09
CA ALA A 93 -9.73 12.37 -5.77
C ALA A 93 -9.73 12.80 -7.24
N ARG A 94 -9.11 13.94 -7.55
CA ARG A 94 -8.91 14.38 -8.94
C ARG A 94 -8.07 13.38 -9.75
N GLU A 95 -6.97 12.90 -9.19
CA GLU A 95 -6.12 11.90 -9.86
C GLU A 95 -6.82 10.54 -9.93
N LEU A 96 -7.56 10.13 -8.89
CA LEU A 96 -8.39 8.92 -8.93
C LEU A 96 -9.48 9.00 -9.99
N ARG A 97 -10.17 10.14 -10.14
CA ARG A 97 -11.14 10.35 -11.22
C ARG A 97 -10.49 10.25 -12.59
N THR A 98 -9.30 10.85 -12.74
CA THR A 98 -8.55 10.77 -14.00
C THR A 98 -8.14 9.34 -14.32
N ALA A 99 -7.70 8.59 -13.30
CA ALA A 99 -7.36 7.18 -13.41
C ALA A 99 -8.57 6.32 -13.79
N GLN A 100 -9.72 6.55 -13.16
CA GLN A 100 -10.98 5.86 -13.47
C GLN A 100 -11.37 6.10 -14.95
N ASN A 101 -11.33 7.35 -15.40
CA ASN A 101 -11.63 7.70 -16.81
C ASN A 101 -10.64 7.08 -17.81
N ARG A 102 -9.43 6.76 -17.36
CA ARG A 102 -8.39 6.08 -18.14
C ARG A 102 -8.43 4.56 -18.00
N GLY A 103 -9.44 4.01 -17.32
CA GLY A 103 -9.68 2.58 -17.21
C GLY A 103 -8.90 1.88 -16.09
N LEU A 104 -8.33 2.61 -15.13
CA LEU A 104 -7.78 2.00 -13.91
C LEU A 104 -8.95 1.56 -12.99
N PRO A 105 -8.78 0.48 -12.20
CA PRO A 105 -9.86 -0.11 -11.42
C PRO A 105 -10.13 0.63 -10.11
N VAL A 106 -10.30 1.94 -10.19
CA VAL A 106 -10.47 2.84 -9.04
C VAL A 106 -11.65 2.45 -8.16
N ASN A 107 -12.69 1.84 -8.74
CA ASN A 107 -13.85 1.34 -8.00
C ASN A 107 -13.49 0.35 -6.87
N GLN A 108 -12.35 -0.35 -6.97
CA GLN A 108 -11.88 -1.26 -5.91
C GLN A 108 -11.44 -0.52 -4.64
N LEU A 109 -11.16 0.78 -4.75
CA LEU A 109 -10.76 1.66 -3.64
C LEU A 109 -11.93 2.39 -3.01
N LEU A 110 -13.08 2.45 -3.70
CA LEU A 110 -14.22 3.27 -3.32
C LEU A 110 -15.27 2.48 -2.54
N GLU A 111 -15.93 3.18 -1.63
CA GLU A 111 -17.23 2.77 -1.08
C GLU A 111 -18.38 3.25 -1.97
N GLN A 112 -19.57 2.68 -1.78
CA GLN A 112 -20.77 3.11 -2.50
C GLN A 112 -21.13 4.58 -2.26
N THR A 113 -20.73 5.13 -1.11
CA THR A 113 -21.00 6.51 -0.71
C THR A 113 -19.88 7.48 -1.11
N ASP A 114 -18.77 6.98 -1.65
CA ASP A 114 -17.64 7.84 -1.99
C ASP A 114 -17.93 8.68 -3.25
N ASP A 115 -17.54 9.96 -3.23
CA ASP A 115 -17.63 10.85 -4.40
C ASP A 115 -16.24 11.34 -4.81
N LEU A 116 -15.85 11.10 -6.06
CA LEU A 116 -14.58 11.53 -6.63
C LEU A 116 -14.52 13.03 -6.96
N ARG A 117 -15.60 13.79 -6.76
CA ARG A 117 -15.62 15.25 -6.91
C ARG A 117 -14.99 15.98 -5.73
N ARG A 118 -14.83 15.33 -4.58
CA ARG A 118 -14.24 15.93 -3.38
C ARG A 118 -13.30 14.93 -2.69
N ASP A 119 -12.15 15.41 -2.23
CA ASP A 119 -11.15 14.56 -1.56
C ASP A 119 -11.65 14.06 -0.19
N ASP A 120 -12.45 14.86 0.51
CA ASP A 120 -13.02 14.55 1.82
C ASP A 120 -14.16 13.53 1.77
N SER A 121 -14.66 13.23 0.57
CA SER A 121 -15.69 12.21 0.35
C SER A 121 -15.15 10.88 -0.14
N VAL A 122 -13.83 10.66 -0.15
CA VAL A 122 -13.26 9.34 -0.49
C VAL A 122 -12.59 8.76 0.75
N ARG A 123 -13.23 7.77 1.39
CA ARG A 123 -12.74 7.23 2.68
C ARG A 123 -11.29 6.75 2.64
N PHE A 124 -10.88 6.17 1.52
CA PHE A 124 -9.49 5.76 1.27
C PHE A 124 -8.51 6.95 1.36
N LEU A 125 -8.85 8.10 0.77
CA LEU A 125 -8.02 9.31 0.82
C LEU A 125 -8.04 9.97 2.18
N VAL A 126 -9.21 10.04 2.81
CA VAL A 126 -9.38 10.64 4.14
C VAL A 126 -8.45 9.99 5.15
N LEU A 127 -8.45 8.65 5.22
CA LEU A 127 -7.62 7.92 6.18
C LEU A 127 -6.12 8.16 5.93
N ARG A 128 -5.68 8.11 4.67
CA ARG A 128 -4.29 8.41 4.30
C ARG A 128 -3.89 9.84 4.68
N ASN A 129 -4.77 10.82 4.42
CA ASN A 129 -4.49 12.22 4.70
C ASN A 129 -4.47 12.51 6.20
N GLN A 130 -5.34 11.86 6.98
CA GLN A 130 -5.29 11.91 8.45
C GLN A 130 -3.92 11.47 8.97
N LEU A 131 -3.38 10.35 8.47
CA LEU A 131 -2.05 9.89 8.84
C LEU A 131 -0.95 10.86 8.40
N ALA A 132 -1.01 11.34 7.16
CA ALA A 132 -0.01 12.26 6.62
C ALA A 132 0.07 13.59 7.40
N HIS A 133 -1.05 14.05 7.96
CA HIS A 133 -1.13 15.25 8.78
C HIS A 133 -0.96 15.01 10.29
N GLY A 134 -0.61 13.78 10.69
CA GLY A 134 -0.42 13.43 12.10
C GLY A 134 -1.71 13.43 12.92
N ASN A 135 -2.88 13.41 12.26
CA ASN A 135 -4.17 13.26 12.94
C ASN A 135 -4.40 11.78 13.26
N LEU A 136 -3.85 11.35 14.40
CA LEU A 136 -3.91 9.97 14.89
C LEU A 136 -5.04 9.75 15.91
N GLN A 137 -5.90 10.75 16.11
CA GLN A 137 -6.99 10.67 17.08
C GLN A 137 -7.95 9.56 16.68
N GLY A 138 -8.26 8.66 17.62
CA GLY A 138 -9.11 7.49 17.37
C GLY A 138 -8.41 6.35 16.60
N LEU A 139 -7.11 6.47 16.33
CA LEU A 139 -6.28 5.38 15.80
C LEU A 139 -5.23 4.90 16.81
N VAL A 140 -4.71 5.81 17.65
CA VAL A 140 -3.69 5.52 18.65
C VAL A 140 -4.20 5.91 20.05
N GLU A 141 -4.09 4.99 21.01
CA GLU A 141 -4.39 5.22 22.42
C GLU A 141 -3.11 5.59 23.16
N PHE A 142 -3.06 6.81 23.71
CA PHE A 142 -2.00 7.25 24.61
C PHE A 142 -2.48 7.05 26.05
N GLN A 143 -2.18 5.90 26.65
CA GLN A 143 -2.41 5.72 28.08
C GLN A 143 -1.39 6.56 28.85
N GLY A 144 -1.85 7.36 29.83
CA GLY A 144 -1.07 8.36 30.57
C GLY A 144 0.02 7.82 31.52
N GLY A 145 0.82 6.85 31.06
CA GLY A 145 1.89 6.18 31.79
C GLY A 145 2.21 4.77 31.30
N GLY A 146 1.46 4.23 30.33
CA GLY A 146 1.68 2.91 29.73
C GLY A 146 2.25 2.98 28.30
N PRO A 147 2.66 1.85 27.71
CA PRO A 147 3.03 1.81 26.30
C PRO A 147 1.83 2.24 25.45
N THR A 148 2.09 3.11 24.49
CA THR A 148 1.12 3.48 23.46
C THR A 148 0.66 2.21 22.73
N ASP A 149 -0.64 2.07 22.47
CA ASP A 149 -1.20 0.96 21.68
C ASP A 149 -2.20 1.48 20.66
N TYR A 150 -2.59 0.65 19.69
CA TYR A 150 -3.58 1.00 18.69
C TYR A 150 -5.01 0.76 19.20
N PHE A 151 -5.92 1.65 18.85
CA PHE A 151 -7.34 1.35 18.98
C PHE A 151 -7.74 0.24 17.99
N GLU A 152 -8.75 -0.55 18.35
CA GLU A 152 -9.32 -1.59 17.48
C GLU A 152 -9.81 -1.03 16.12
N THR A 153 -10.24 0.23 16.11
CA THR A 153 -10.58 0.99 14.90
C THR A 153 -9.40 1.11 13.92
N ALA A 154 -8.16 1.22 14.40
CA ALA A 154 -6.98 1.25 13.53
C ALA A 154 -6.72 -0.10 12.87
N ARG A 155 -6.97 -1.21 13.58
CA ARG A 155 -6.88 -2.56 13.00
C ARG A 155 -7.91 -2.73 11.88
N ILE A 156 -9.17 -2.37 12.13
CA ILE A 156 -10.25 -2.48 11.15
C ILE A 156 -9.94 -1.61 9.92
N ALA A 157 -9.57 -0.35 10.15
CA ALA A 157 -9.23 0.59 9.08
C ALA A 157 -8.04 0.11 8.25
N ALA A 158 -6.96 -0.37 8.89
CA ALA A 158 -5.80 -0.90 8.18
C ALA A 158 -6.12 -2.16 7.36
N LEU A 159 -6.94 -3.06 7.90
CA LEU A 159 -7.36 -4.25 7.15
C LEU A 159 -8.15 -3.86 5.91
N GLU A 160 -9.14 -2.99 6.05
CA GLU A 160 -9.94 -2.50 4.93
C GLU A 160 -9.06 -1.84 3.87
N HIS A 161 -8.12 -0.98 4.28
CA HIS A 161 -7.21 -0.26 3.41
C HIS A 161 -6.28 -1.20 2.61
N VAL A 162 -5.73 -2.21 3.29
CA VAL A 162 -4.92 -3.26 2.66
C VAL A 162 -5.76 -4.09 1.68
N MET A 163 -6.95 -4.53 2.07
CA MET A 163 -7.82 -5.35 1.21
C MET A 163 -8.28 -4.59 -0.05
N LYS A 164 -8.66 -3.31 0.08
CA LYS A 164 -8.98 -2.45 -1.06
C LYS A 164 -7.81 -2.33 -2.01
N THR A 165 -6.61 -2.11 -1.47
CA THR A 165 -5.38 -1.99 -2.26
C THR A 165 -5.06 -3.30 -2.99
N GLN A 166 -5.20 -4.45 -2.34
CA GLN A 166 -4.97 -5.76 -2.97
C GLN A 166 -5.98 -6.04 -4.10
N ARG A 167 -7.26 -5.69 -3.91
CA ARG A 167 -8.26 -5.80 -4.98
C ARG A 167 -7.96 -4.88 -6.15
N PHE A 168 -7.57 -3.64 -5.87
CA PHE A 168 -7.12 -2.68 -6.87
C PHE A 168 -5.91 -3.20 -7.65
N GLU A 169 -4.88 -3.69 -6.95
CA GLU A 169 -3.66 -4.25 -7.53
C GLU A 169 -3.95 -5.48 -8.40
N ALA A 170 -4.76 -6.43 -7.91
CA ALA A 170 -5.11 -7.64 -8.66
C ALA A 170 -5.86 -7.32 -9.96
N GLU A 171 -6.86 -6.44 -9.88
CA GLU A 171 -7.63 -6.00 -11.05
C GLU A 171 -6.76 -5.19 -12.01
N TRP A 172 -5.90 -4.32 -11.46
CA TRP A 172 -4.97 -3.52 -12.24
C TRP A 172 -4.01 -4.42 -13.00
N TYR A 173 -3.39 -5.39 -12.32
CA TYR A 173 -2.46 -6.33 -12.94
C TYR A 173 -3.10 -7.12 -14.08
N SER A 174 -4.37 -7.50 -13.89
CA SER A 174 -5.14 -8.26 -14.89
C SER A 174 -5.56 -7.42 -16.11
N THR A 175 -5.55 -6.09 -16.00
CA THR A 175 -6.09 -5.18 -17.05
C THR A 175 -5.07 -4.18 -17.59
N ALA A 176 -3.92 -4.00 -16.95
CA ALA A 176 -2.93 -3.01 -17.30
C ALA A 176 -2.21 -3.37 -18.61
N PRO A 177 -2.22 -2.49 -19.64
CA PRO A 177 -1.50 -2.73 -20.89
C PRO A 177 -0.01 -3.02 -20.68
N ASP A 178 0.65 -2.32 -19.74
CA ASP A 178 2.06 -2.56 -19.44
C ASP A 178 2.34 -3.98 -18.91
N VAL A 179 1.36 -4.61 -18.23
CA VAL A 179 1.46 -6.00 -17.79
C VAL A 179 1.19 -6.94 -18.95
N GLN A 180 0.10 -6.70 -19.68
CA GLN A 180 -0.34 -7.57 -20.79
C GLN A 180 0.67 -7.60 -21.94
N GLU A 181 1.37 -6.50 -22.18
CA GLU A 181 2.41 -6.37 -23.20
C GLU A 181 3.80 -6.80 -22.70
N GLY A 182 3.90 -7.32 -21.47
CA GLY A 182 5.16 -7.80 -20.91
C GLY A 182 6.20 -6.71 -20.64
N ARG A 183 5.79 -5.44 -20.55
CA ARG A 183 6.69 -4.32 -20.22
C ARG A 183 7.14 -4.39 -18.76
N ILE A 184 6.32 -4.99 -17.89
CA ILE A 184 6.69 -5.24 -16.49
C ILE A 184 7.38 -6.59 -16.38
N SER A 185 8.68 -6.58 -16.07
CA SER A 185 9.50 -7.79 -15.87
C SER A 185 10.06 -7.83 -14.45
N HIS A 186 10.03 -9.01 -13.81
CA HIS A 186 10.48 -9.19 -12.42
C HIS A 186 9.89 -8.17 -11.41
N GLY A 187 8.64 -7.75 -11.62
CA GLY A 187 7.97 -6.75 -10.79
C GLY A 187 8.43 -5.31 -11.02
N ARG A 188 9.13 -5.02 -12.11
CA ARG A 188 9.68 -3.70 -12.42
C ARG A 188 9.14 -3.18 -13.74
N TRP A 189 8.76 -1.91 -13.78
CA TRP A 189 8.67 -1.19 -15.05
C TRP A 189 10.07 -1.04 -15.65
N PRO A 190 10.19 -0.91 -16.98
CA PRO A 190 11.47 -0.64 -17.60
C PRO A 190 11.98 0.72 -17.11
N ASP A 191 13.29 0.82 -16.90
CA ASP A 191 13.92 2.10 -16.60
C ASP A 191 13.62 3.08 -17.76
N PRO A 192 13.21 4.32 -17.45
CA PRO A 192 12.85 5.33 -18.46
C PRO A 192 14.02 5.75 -19.34
#